data_AF-A0A699TA33-F1
#
_entry.id   AF-A0A699TA33-F1
#
_cell.length_a   1.000
_cell.length_b   1.000
_cell.length_c   1.000
_cell.angle_alpha   90.00
_cell.angle_beta   90.00
_cell.angle_gamma   90.00
#
_symmetry.space_group_name_H-M   'P 1'
#
loop_
_entity.id
_entity.type
_entity.pdbx_description
1 polymer ?
#
loop_
_entity_poly.entity_id
_entity_poly.type
_entity_poly.pdbx_seq_one_letter_code
_entity_poly.pdbx_strand_id
1 'polypeptide(L)'
;MHALTKNRWCAVKWILCYLYGTVEHGNPDTSLKALSDAEWEGDSDDRRSTGGFAIYLCSNFISWIARKQRTISRYSTEAEYKALADTIAELT
;
A
#
# COMPACT_ATOMS: atom_id res chain seq x y z
N MET A 1 -0.80 10.69 25.94
CA MET A 1 0.10 9.58 25.57
C MET A 1 -0.42 8.30 26.23
N HIS A 2 -0.89 7.31 25.47
CA HIS A 2 -1.38 6.06 26.05
C HIS A 2 -0.21 5.24 26.60
N ALA A 3 -0.20 4.99 27.91
CA ALA A 3 0.77 4.12 28.55
C ALA A 3 0.66 2.70 27.97
N LEU A 4 1.75 2.18 27.41
CA LEU A 4 1.81 0.85 26.85
C LEU A 4 1.78 -0.19 27.98
N THR A 5 0.63 -0.82 28.18
CA THR A 5 0.43 -1.95 29.11
C THR A 5 1.44 -3.07 28.80
N LYS A 6 1.99 -3.76 29.81
CA LYS A 6 2.97 -4.87 29.64
C LYS A 6 2.61 -5.86 28.53
N ASN A 7 1.32 -6.17 28.37
CA ASN A 7 0.82 -7.08 27.34
C ASN A 7 1.08 -6.58 25.90
N ARG A 8 0.99 -5.27 25.64
CA ARG A 8 1.30 -4.68 24.33
C ARG A 8 2.79 -4.79 24.01
N TRP A 9 3.65 -4.56 25.01
CA TRP A 9 5.10 -4.74 24.86
C TRP A 9 5.50 -6.20 24.61
N CYS A 10 4.88 -7.14 25.32
CA CYS A 10 5.08 -8.56 25.05
C CYS A 10 4.68 -8.91 23.61
N ALA A 11 3.51 -8.46 23.14
CA ALA A 11 3.06 -8.71 21.77
C ALA A 11 4.05 -8.16 20.73
N VAL A 12 4.53 -6.92 20.90
CA VAL A 12 5.54 -6.33 20.00
C VAL A 12 6.84 -7.13 20.01
N LYS A 13 7.32 -7.54 21.19
CA LYS A 13 8.54 -8.36 21.30
C LYS A 13 8.40 -9.70 20.58
N TRP A 14 7.24 -10.35 20.71
CA TRP A 14 6.95 -11.60 20.01
C TRP A 14 6.92 -11.43 18.49
N ILE A 15 6.28 -10.36 17.99
CA ILE A 15 6.27 -10.04 16.54
C ILE A 15 7.71 -9.85 16.03
N LEU A 16 8.55 -9.11 16.74
CA LEU A 16 9.94 -8.89 16.34
C LEU A 16 10.77 -10.17 16.38
N CYS A 17 10.62 -11.00 17.42
CA CYS A 17 11.31 -12.30 17.49
C CYS A 17 10.85 -13.25 16.38
N TYR A 18 9.56 -13.23 16.03
CA TYR A 18 9.03 -14.01 14.92
C TYR A 18 9.64 -13.56 13.59
N LEU A 19 9.59 -12.25 13.29
CA LEU A 19 10.17 -11.69 12.08
C LEU A 19 11.67 -12.01 11.95
N TYR A 20 12.41 -11.96 13.05
CA TYR A 20 13.83 -12.31 13.08
C TYR A 20 14.07 -13.82 12.88
N GLY A 21 13.23 -14.68 13.46
CA GLY A 21 13.35 -16.14 13.33
C GLY A 21 12.94 -16.68 11.96
N THR A 22 12.14 -15.92 11.19
CA THR A 22 11.62 -16.34 9.89
C THR A 22 12.28 -15.65 8.70
N VAL A 23 13.44 -15.02 8.88
CA VAL A 23 14.16 -14.32 7.80
C VAL A 23 14.45 -15.25 6.60
N GLU A 24 14.73 -16.52 6.87
CA GLU A 24 15.02 -17.52 5.82
C GLU A 24 13.77 -18.28 5.32
N HIS A 25 12.60 -18.07 5.93
CA HIS A 25 11.36 -18.80 5.60
C HIS A 25 10.53 -18.10 4.52
N GLY A 26 11.20 -17.46 3.56
CA GLY A 26 10.55 -16.78 2.43
C GLY A 26 9.89 -17.78 1.45
N ASN A 27 8.89 -17.30 0.71
CA ASN A 27 8.40 -18.05 -0.44
C ASN A 27 9.50 -18.04 -1.52
N PRO A 28 9.86 -19.19 -2.13
CA PRO A 28 10.83 -19.24 -3.23
C PRO A 28 10.30 -18.60 -4.52
N ASP A 29 8.97 -18.49 -4.65
CA ASP A 29 8.40 -17.62 -5.66
C ASP A 29 8.72 -16.17 -5.28
N THR A 30 9.10 -15.36 -6.26
CA THR A 30 9.33 -13.92 -6.11
C THR A 30 8.47 -13.13 -7.10
N SER A 31 7.39 -13.74 -7.59
CA SER A 31 6.44 -13.10 -8.49
C SER A 31 5.82 -11.86 -7.83
N LEU A 32 6.07 -10.71 -8.43
CA LEU A 32 5.53 -9.45 -7.96
C LEU A 32 4.23 -9.15 -8.73
N LYS A 33 3.16 -8.83 -8.01
CA LYS A 33 1.87 -8.40 -8.58
C LYS A 33 1.45 -7.08 -7.97
N ALA A 34 1.18 -6.08 -8.81
CA ALA A 34 0.65 -4.80 -8.38
C ALA A 34 -0.73 -4.58 -9.01
N LEU A 35 -1.65 -4.12 -8.18
CA LEU A 35 -2.98 -3.66 -8.58
C LEU A 35 -3.04 -2.16 -8.38
N SER A 36 -3.55 -1.45 -9.36
CA SER A 36 -3.79 0.00 -9.32
C SER A 36 -5.28 0.26 -9.42
N ASP A 37 -5.78 1.19 -8.62
CA ASP A 37 -7.15 1.65 -8.71
C ASP A 37 -7.20 3.18 -8.63
N ALA A 38 -8.18 3.78 -9.29
CA ALA A 38 -8.36 5.22 -9.30
C ALA A 38 -9.84 5.57 -9.28
N GLU A 39 -10.26 6.26 -8.21
CA GLU A 39 -11.58 6.84 -8.14
C GLU A 39 -11.57 8.24 -8.77
N TRP A 40 -12.47 8.45 -9.72
CA TRP A 40 -12.75 9.75 -10.29
C TRP A 40 -13.92 10.39 -9.53
N GLU A 41 -13.82 11.70 -9.27
CA GLU A 41 -14.91 12.51 -8.70
C GLU A 41 -15.29 12.29 -7.22
N GLY A 42 -14.41 11.70 -6.40
CA GLY A 42 -14.67 11.46 -4.98
C GLY A 42 -14.72 12.69 -4.05
N ASP A 43 -14.40 13.89 -4.55
CA ASP A 43 -14.34 15.11 -3.74
C ASP A 43 -14.97 16.31 -4.47
N SER A 44 -16.12 16.77 -3.97
CA SER A 44 -16.88 17.89 -4.54
C SER A 44 -16.19 19.24 -4.37
N ASP A 45 -15.32 19.38 -3.35
CA ASP A 45 -14.65 20.64 -3.03
C ASP A 45 -13.38 20.83 -3.88
N ASP A 46 -12.55 19.80 -4.03
CA ASP A 46 -11.25 19.90 -4.73
C ASP A 46 -11.20 19.21 -6.11
N ARG A 47 -12.22 18.41 -6.49
CA ARG A 47 -12.28 17.60 -7.74
C ARG A 47 -11.06 16.70 -7.98
N ARG A 48 -10.31 16.37 -6.94
CA ARG A 48 -9.11 15.52 -7.04
C ARG A 48 -9.51 14.06 -6.93
N SER A 49 -9.04 13.27 -7.88
CA SER A 49 -9.16 11.81 -7.85
C SER A 49 -8.37 11.21 -6.69
N THR A 50 -8.86 10.08 -6.15
CA THR A 50 -8.12 9.27 -5.19
C THR A 50 -7.52 8.10 -5.93
N GLY A 51 -6.18 8.05 -5.98
CA GLY A 51 -5.46 6.92 -6.56
C GLY A 51 -4.95 6.02 -5.45
N GLY A 52 -5.01 4.71 -5.67
CA GLY A 52 -4.50 3.73 -4.74
C GLY A 52 -3.82 2.57 -5.44
N PHE A 53 -3.00 1.86 -4.69
CA PHE A 53 -2.39 0.64 -5.15
C PHE A 53 -2.20 -0.39 -4.06
N ALA A 54 -2.08 -1.64 -4.49
CA ALA A 54 -1.90 -2.81 -3.67
C ALA A 54 -0.81 -3.68 -4.32
N ILE A 55 0.29 -3.91 -3.60
CA ILE A 55 1.44 -4.69 -4.06
C ILE A 55 1.50 -6.00 -3.28
N TYR A 56 1.63 -7.08 -4.02
CA TYR A 56 1.77 -8.43 -3.54
C TYR A 56 3.13 -9.01 -3.97
N LEU A 57 3.78 -9.68 -3.03
CA LEU A 57 4.88 -10.60 -3.30
C LEU A 57 4.33 -12.02 -3.18
N CYS A 58 4.14 -12.66 -4.34
CA CYS A 58 3.51 -13.96 -4.50
C CYS A 58 2.06 -13.99 -4.05
N SER A 59 1.80 -14.56 -2.87
CA SER A 59 0.49 -14.58 -2.22
C SER A 59 0.44 -13.68 -0.98
N ASN A 60 1.52 -12.96 -0.69
CA ASN A 60 1.63 -12.09 0.47
C ASN A 60 1.42 -10.63 0.07
N PHE A 61 0.57 -9.92 0.81
CA PHE A 61 0.35 -8.50 0.65
C PHE A 61 1.45 -7.72 1.38
N ILE A 62 2.23 -6.92 0.66
CA ILE A 62 3.44 -6.28 1.21
C ILE A 62 3.30 -4.77 1.37
N SER A 63 2.55 -4.11 0.49
CA SER A 63 2.41 -2.65 0.54
C SER A 63 1.10 -2.21 -0.09
N TRP A 64 0.57 -1.10 0.40
CA TRP A 64 -0.56 -0.42 -0.21
C TRP A 64 -0.55 1.06 0.11
N ILE A 65 -1.21 1.81 -0.75
CA ILE A 65 -1.49 3.22 -0.50
C ILE A 65 -2.87 3.56 -1.06
N ALA A 66 -3.52 4.51 -0.41
CA ALA A 66 -4.65 5.23 -0.97
C ALA A 66 -4.40 6.71 -0.71
N ARG A 67 -4.21 7.50 -1.75
CA ARG A 67 -3.88 8.93 -1.63
C ARG A 67 -4.64 9.76 -2.65
N LYS A 68 -5.03 10.97 -2.26
CA LYS A 68 -5.51 11.97 -3.22
C LYS A 68 -4.39 12.32 -4.20
N GLN A 69 -4.70 12.28 -5.48
CA GLN A 69 -3.77 12.67 -6.55
C GLN A 69 -3.44 14.16 -6.41
N ARG A 70 -2.17 14.51 -6.60
CA ARG A 70 -1.70 15.91 -6.49
C ARG A 70 -2.31 16.82 -7.55
N THR A 71 -2.65 16.26 -8.70
CA THR A 71 -3.23 16.95 -9.84
C THR A 71 -4.67 16.53 -10.06
N ILE A 72 -5.51 17.48 -10.47
CA ILE A 72 -6.88 17.23 -10.88
C ILE A 72 -6.86 16.42 -12.19
N SER A 73 -7.69 15.39 -12.28
CA SER A 73 -7.88 14.59 -13.49
C SER A 73 -9.20 14.98 -14.13
N ARG A 74 -9.18 15.27 -15.43
CA ARG A 74 -10.39 15.72 -16.15
C ARG A 74 -11.25 14.55 -16.63
N TYR A 75 -10.64 13.38 -16.71
CA TYR A 75 -11.28 12.13 -17.16
C TYR A 75 -10.86 10.98 -16.24
N SER A 76 -11.72 9.95 -16.13
CA SER A 76 -11.41 8.73 -15.40
C SER A 76 -10.14 8.06 -15.92
N THR A 77 -9.97 7.95 -17.24
CA THR A 77 -8.78 7.36 -17.86
C THR A 77 -7.48 8.09 -17.45
N GLU A 78 -7.52 9.41 -17.34
CA GLU A 78 -6.35 10.19 -16.88
C GLU A 78 -6.02 9.88 -15.41
N ALA A 79 -7.04 9.71 -14.57
CA ALA A 79 -6.86 9.32 -13.17
C ALA A 79 -6.27 7.90 -13.05
N GLU A 80 -6.73 6.95 -13.87
CA GLU A 80 -6.20 5.59 -13.92
C GLU A 80 -4.73 5.56 -14.34
N TYR A 81 -4.36 6.30 -15.40
CA TYR A 81 -2.96 6.38 -15.84
C TYR A 81 -2.04 7.01 -14.79
N LYS A 82 -2.52 8.03 -14.06
CA LYS A 82 -1.76 8.63 -12.95
C LYS A 82 -1.56 7.65 -11.80
N ALA A 83 -2.60 6.90 -11.42
CA ALA A 83 -2.49 5.89 -10.38
C ALA A 83 -1.51 4.78 -10.80
N LEU A 84 -1.54 4.35 -12.07
CA LEU A 84 -0.62 3.36 -12.62
C LEU A 84 0.83 3.87 -12.67
N ALA A 85 1.06 5.14 -13.03
CA ALA A 85 2.40 5.72 -12.96
C ALA A 85 2.95 5.75 -11.53
N ASP A 86 2.08 6.08 -10.56
CA ASP A 86 2.41 6.04 -9.13
C ASP A 86 2.73 4.62 -8.65
N THR A 87 2.04 3.59 -9.15
CA THR A 87 2.33 2.20 -8.76
C THR A 87 3.69 1.76 -9.28
N ILE A 88 4.00 2.03 -10.55
CA ILE A 88 5.29 1.66 -11.16
C ILE A 88 6.45 2.36 -10.43
N ALA A 89 6.26 3.62 -10.03
CA ALA A 89 7.26 4.37 -9.28
C ALA A 89 7.57 3.76 -7.90
N GLU A 90 6.60 3.09 -7.25
CA GLU A 90 6.85 2.37 -5.99
C GLU A 90 7.56 1.02 -6.20
N LEU A 91 7.39 0.41 -7.39
CA LEU A 91 8.00 -0.87 -7.72
C LEU A 91 9.47 -0.77 -8.19
N THR A 92 9.93 0.44 -8.53
CA THR A 92 11.27 0.72 -9.06
C THR A 92 12.18 1.27 -7.97
#